data_AF-A0AAP2L0T9-F1
#
_entry.id   AF-A0AAP2L0T9-F1
#
_cell.length_a   1.000
_cell.length_b   1.000
_cell.length_c   1.000
_cell.angle_alpha   90.00
_cell.angle_beta   90.00
_cell.angle_gamma   90.00
#
_symmetry.space_group_name_H-M   'P 1'
#
loop_
_entity.id
_entity.type
_entity.pdbx_description
1 polymer ?
#
loop_
_entity_poly.entity_id
_entity_poly.type
_entity_poly.pdbx_seq_one_letter_code
_entity_poly.pdbx_strand_id
1 'polypeptide(L)'
;MYIKRSANGEIELASRYATPDCTEYLPADAQEWGTFLDDGTTLHDQRWQQRDREFIRVLEDLLEVLVNDELLCLEDLPMAAREKLAGRRLVRYQHQIEKAAIESGFEASH
;
A
#
# COMPACT_ATOMS: atom_id res chain seq x y z
N MET A 1 -29.66 2.70 -7.28
CA MET A 1 -29.94 1.88 -6.07
C MET A 1 -30.56 2.78 -5.03
N TYR A 2 -31.29 2.23 -4.07
CA TYR A 2 -31.77 3.01 -2.93
C TYR A 2 -30.71 3.04 -1.83
N ILE A 3 -30.58 4.16 -1.14
CA ILE A 3 -29.58 4.36 -0.09
C ILE A 3 -30.21 4.84 1.21
N LYS A 4 -29.54 4.50 2.32
CA LYS A 4 -29.71 5.11 3.63
C LYS A 4 -28.53 6.03 3.86
N ARG A 5 -28.78 7.25 4.33
CA ARG A 5 -27.71 8.15 4.77
C ARG A 5 -27.54 8.11 6.29
N SER A 6 -26.30 8.23 6.74
CA SER A 6 -25.97 8.42 8.16
C SER A 6 -26.34 9.85 8.59
N ALA A 7 -26.26 10.12 9.91
CA ALA A 7 -26.46 11.46 10.46
C ALA A 7 -25.48 12.52 9.90
N ASN A 8 -24.36 12.08 9.33
CA ASN A 8 -23.35 12.95 8.72
C ASN A 8 -23.56 13.14 7.20
N GLY A 9 -24.60 12.55 6.63
CA GLY A 9 -24.93 12.65 5.20
C GLY A 9 -24.22 11.64 4.28
N GLU A 10 -23.38 10.76 4.85
CA GLU A 10 -22.68 9.71 4.10
C GLU A 10 -23.58 8.51 3.83
N ILE A 11 -23.30 7.75 2.77
CA ILE A 11 -24.04 6.52 2.46
C ILE A 11 -23.69 5.48 3.53
N GLU A 12 -24.70 5.00 4.26
CA GLU A 12 -24.56 3.98 5.31
C GLU A 12 -24.97 2.59 4.80
N LEU A 13 -25.95 2.53 3.88
CA LEU A 13 -26.47 1.29 3.34
C LEU A 13 -27.00 1.49 1.93
N ALA A 14 -26.84 0.48 1.07
CA ALA A 14 -27.38 0.45 -0.29
C ALA A 14 -28.24 -0.79 -0.53
N SER A 15 -29.41 -0.60 -1.13
CA SER A 15 -30.39 -1.64 -1.44
C SER A 15 -30.82 -1.56 -2.90
N ARG A 16 -31.13 -2.71 -3.51
CA ARG A 16 -31.71 -2.76 -4.85
C ARG A 16 -33.17 -2.29 -4.88
N TYR A 17 -33.86 -2.40 -3.74
CA TYR A 17 -35.27 -2.07 -3.60
C TYR A 17 -35.47 -0.98 -2.54
N ALA A 18 -36.52 -0.19 -2.68
CA ALA A 18 -36.91 0.77 -1.65
C ALA A 18 -37.30 0.01 -0.38
N THR A 19 -36.71 0.39 0.74
CA THR A 19 -37.00 -0.16 2.08
C THR A 19 -37.30 1.00 3.02
N PRO A 20 -37.85 0.76 4.24
CA PRO A 20 -38.06 1.81 5.23
C PRO A 20 -36.78 2.60 5.56
N ASP A 21 -35.63 1.92 5.48
CA ASP A 21 -34.32 2.52 5.74
C ASP A 21 -33.68 3.14 4.49
N CYS A 22 -34.02 2.65 3.29
CA CYS A 22 -33.47 3.14 2.03
C CYS A 22 -34.58 3.70 1.14
N THR A 23 -34.89 4.98 1.35
CA THR A 23 -35.93 5.69 0.60
C THR A 23 -35.37 6.60 -0.49
N GLU A 24 -34.10 7.00 -0.38
CA GLU A 24 -33.44 7.88 -1.34
C GLU A 24 -32.89 7.07 -2.51
N TYR A 25 -33.20 7.48 -3.74
CA TYR A 25 -32.65 6.83 -4.93
C TYR A 25 -31.36 7.52 -5.38
N LEU A 26 -30.27 6.75 -5.47
CA LEU A 26 -28.98 7.19 -6.00
C LEU A 26 -28.69 6.55 -7.37
N PRO A 27 -28.44 7.35 -8.42
CA PRO A 27 -28.02 6.87 -9.75
C PRO A 27 -26.72 6.06 -9.70
N ALA A 28 -26.53 5.11 -10.63
CA ALA A 28 -25.36 4.21 -10.62
C ALA A 28 -24.03 4.92 -10.97
N ASP A 29 -24.09 6.07 -11.62
CA ASP A 29 -22.99 6.93 -12.03
C ASP A 29 -22.66 8.03 -11.01
N ALA A 30 -23.35 8.04 -9.85
CA ALA A 30 -23.08 9.01 -8.81
C ALA A 30 -21.66 8.85 -8.23
N GLN A 31 -20.91 9.95 -8.16
CA GLN A 31 -19.55 9.96 -7.62
C GLN A 31 -19.48 9.49 -6.16
N GLU A 32 -20.57 9.67 -5.40
CA GLU A 32 -20.71 9.26 -3.99
C GLU A 32 -20.52 7.75 -3.79
N TRP A 33 -20.75 6.92 -4.82
CA TRP A 33 -20.44 5.49 -4.77
C TRP A 33 -18.95 5.23 -4.57
N GLY A 34 -18.09 6.09 -5.12
CA GLY A 34 -16.65 5.99 -4.92
C GLY A 34 -16.32 6.07 -3.43
N THR A 35 -16.90 7.02 -2.71
CA THR A 35 -16.67 7.19 -1.27
C THR A 35 -17.31 6.09 -0.42
N PHE A 36 -18.47 5.57 -0.83
CA PHE A 36 -19.12 4.44 -0.14
C PHE A 36 -18.41 3.09 -0.34
N LEU A 37 -17.85 2.87 -1.52
CA LEU A 37 -17.09 1.66 -1.86
C LEU A 37 -15.63 1.74 -1.40
N ASP A 38 -15.10 2.95 -1.25
CA ASP A 38 -13.83 3.23 -0.57
C ASP A 38 -14.07 3.19 0.95
N ASP A 39 -14.55 2.03 1.40
CA ASP A 39 -14.72 1.68 2.80
C ASP A 39 -13.36 1.92 3.46
N GLY A 40 -13.24 2.85 4.42
CA GLY A 40 -11.96 3.38 4.93
C GLY A 40 -10.95 2.33 5.44
N THR A 41 -11.30 1.04 5.40
CA THR A 41 -10.39 -0.12 5.42
C THR A 41 -9.35 -0.07 4.29
N THR A 42 -9.68 0.33 3.06
CA THR A 42 -8.71 0.48 1.95
C THR A 42 -7.67 1.56 2.26
N LEU A 43 -8.09 2.72 2.78
CA LEU A 43 -7.20 3.81 3.15
C LEU A 43 -6.37 3.46 4.40
N HIS A 44 -6.95 2.76 5.37
CA HIS A 44 -6.21 2.26 6.52
C HIS A 44 -5.16 1.25 6.06
N ASP A 45 -5.55 0.21 5.32
CA ASP A 45 -4.67 -0.83 4.80
C ASP A 45 -3.60 -0.27 3.87
N GLN A 46 -3.91 0.71 3.03
CA GLN A 46 -2.91 1.41 2.21
C GLN A 46 -1.92 2.19 3.06
N ARG A 47 -2.37 2.87 4.13
CA ARG A 47 -1.47 3.57 5.06
C ARG A 47 -0.61 2.60 5.85
N TRP A 48 -1.14 1.47 6.31
CA TRP A 48 -0.35 0.41 6.95
C TRP A 48 0.66 -0.19 6.00
N GLN A 49 0.24 -0.57 4.79
CA GLN A 49 1.13 -1.10 3.76
C GLN A 49 2.22 -0.10 3.37
N GLN A 50 1.92 1.20 3.35
CA GLN A 50 2.92 2.22 3.07
C GLN A 50 3.90 2.41 4.23
N ARG A 51 3.41 2.44 5.48
CA ARG A 51 4.24 2.50 6.69
C ARG A 51 5.13 1.27 6.85
N ASP A 52 4.58 0.08 6.62
CA ASP A 52 5.34 -1.18 6.62
C ASP A 52 6.40 -1.19 5.53
N ARG A 53 6.10 -0.62 4.35
CA ARG A 53 7.07 -0.51 3.25
C ARG A 53 8.24 0.39 3.61
N GLU A 54 7.99 1.51 4.29
CA GLU A 54 9.03 2.41 4.78
C GLU A 54 9.83 1.77 5.92
N PHE A 55 9.16 1.12 6.87
CA PHE A 55 9.80 0.44 7.99
C PHE A 55 10.73 -0.68 7.52
N ILE A 56 10.31 -1.48 6.55
CA ILE A 56 11.15 -2.57 6.05
C ILE A 56 12.40 -2.06 5.32
N ARG A 57 12.35 -0.89 4.66
CA ARG A 57 13.56 -0.27 4.08
C ARG A 57 14.58 0.09 5.16
N VAL A 58 14.12 0.67 6.26
CA VAL A 58 14.99 0.98 7.42
C VAL A 58 15.58 -0.30 8.00
N LEU A 59 14.78 -1.36 8.11
CA LEU A 59 15.25 -2.66 8.61
C LEU A 59 16.29 -3.29 7.66
N GLU A 60 16.14 -3.14 6.34
CA GLU A 60 17.13 -3.56 5.35
C GLU A 60 18.45 -2.80 5.52
N ASP A 61 18.41 -1.48 5.73
CA ASP A 61 19.60 -0.66 5.98
C ASP A 61 20.32 -1.09 7.27
N LEU A 62 19.57 -1.34 8.34
CA LEU A 62 20.14 -1.85 9.59
C LEU A 62 20.78 -3.22 9.40
N LEU A 63 20.13 -4.13 8.66
CA LEU A 63 20.71 -5.44 8.37
C LEU A 63 21.99 -5.33 7.53
N GLU A 64 22.05 -4.40 6.58
CA GLU A 64 23.28 -4.16 5.80
C GLU A 64 24.43 -3.67 6.69
N VAL A 65 24.16 -2.72 7.60
CA VAL A 65 25.16 -2.25 8.58
C VAL A 65 25.65 -3.40 9.46
N LEU A 66 24.73 -4.19 10.03
CA LEU A 66 25.09 -5.31 10.90
C LEU A 66 25.87 -6.42 10.19
N VAL A 67 25.57 -6.68 8.92
CA VAL A 67 26.32 -7.63 8.11
C VAL A 67 27.72 -7.09 7.76
N ASN A 68 27.82 -5.81 7.39
CA ASN A 68 29.09 -5.18 7.04
C ASN A 68 30.04 -5.07 8.23
N ASP A 69 29.50 -4.83 9.43
CA ASP A 69 30.27 -4.81 10.68
C ASP A 69 30.57 -6.22 11.22
N GLU A 70 30.24 -7.28 10.47
CA GLU A 70 30.39 -8.69 10.84
C GLU A 70 29.64 -9.10 12.12
N LEU A 71 28.69 -8.27 12.59
CA LEU A 71 27.87 -8.50 13.78
C LEU A 71 26.69 -9.45 13.53
N LEU A 72 26.33 -9.66 12.26
CA LEU A 72 25.25 -10.57 11.84
C LEU A 72 25.69 -11.43 10.65
N CYS A 73 25.65 -12.75 10.81
CA CYS A 73 25.78 -13.69 9.70
C CYS A 73 24.39 -14.09 9.17
N LEU A 74 24.16 -13.89 7.88
CA LEU A 74 22.87 -14.24 7.26
C LEU A 74 22.58 -15.74 7.29
N GLU A 75 23.60 -16.59 7.36
CA GLU A 75 23.45 -18.05 7.42
C GLU A 75 22.86 -18.54 8.75
N ASP A 76 23.02 -17.74 9.80
CA ASP A 76 22.47 -18.03 11.13
C ASP A 76 20.97 -17.71 11.23
N LEU A 77 20.39 -17.07 10.20
CA LEU A 77 18.97 -16.77 10.14
C LEU A 77 18.15 -18.02 9.70
N PRO A 78 16.93 -18.18 10.22
CA PRO A 78 16.01 -19.22 9.75
C PRO A 78 15.83 -19.19 8.23
N MET A 79 15.65 -20.36 7.60
CA MET A 79 15.51 -20.47 6.13
C MET A 79 14.46 -19.49 5.56
N ALA A 80 13.30 -19.40 6.21
CA ALA A 80 12.23 -18.50 5.80
C ALA A 80 12.62 -17.01 5.86
N ALA A 81 13.54 -16.63 6.75
CA ALA A 81 14.05 -15.26 6.82
C ALA A 81 15.09 -15.01 5.71
N ARG A 82 15.97 -15.98 5.44
CA ARG A 82 16.95 -15.91 4.34
C ARG A 82 16.28 -15.75 2.98
N GLU A 83 15.24 -16.53 2.70
CA GLU A 83 14.48 -16.46 1.44
C GLU A 83 13.80 -15.09 1.25
N LYS A 84 13.16 -14.57 2.30
CA LYS A 84 12.52 -13.24 2.28
C LYS A 84 13.53 -12.12 2.05
N LEU A 85 14.69 -12.20 2.70
CA LEU A 85 15.76 -11.21 2.53
C LEU A 85 16.37 -11.26 1.13
N ALA A 86 16.59 -12.45 0.57
CA ALA A 86 17.08 -12.62 -0.79
C ALA A 86 16.12 -12.00 -1.83
N GLY A 87 14.81 -12.29 -1.70
CA GLY A 87 13.79 -11.73 -2.58
C GLY A 87 13.71 -10.20 -2.51
N ARG A 88 13.87 -9.63 -1.30
CA ARG A 88 13.83 -8.18 -1.11
C ARG A 88 15.08 -7.45 -1.61
N ARG A 89 16.29 -8.00 -1.41
CA ARG A 89 17.54 -7.43 -1.93
C ARG A 89 17.54 -7.30 -3.45
N LEU A 90 16.95 -8.27 -4.16
CA LEU A 90 16.80 -8.22 -5.61
C LEU A 90 15.92 -7.04 -6.07
N VAL A 91 14.78 -6.83 -5.41
CA VAL A 91 13.85 -5.72 -5.71
C VAL A 91 14.53 -4.37 -5.46
N ARG A 92 15.29 -4.24 -4.36
CA ARG A 92 16.04 -3.02 -4.03
C ARG A 92 17.12 -2.72 -5.08
N TYR A 93 17.85 -3.73 -5.54
CA TYR A 93 18.87 -3.57 -6.58
C TYR A 93 18.27 -3.13 -7.92
N GLN A 94 17.16 -3.76 -8.33
CA GLN A 94 16.42 -3.37 -9.54
C GLN A 94 15.92 -1.93 -9.48
N HIS A 95 15.35 -1.53 -8.34
CA HIS A 95 14.88 -0.16 -8.14
C HIS A 95 16.01 0.87 -8.16
N GLN A 96 17.19 0.54 -7.63
CA GLN A 96 18.37 1.40 -7.68
C GLN A 96 18.91 1.56 -9.10
N ILE A 97 18.96 0.48 -9.89
CA ILE A 97 19.34 0.54 -11.31
C ILE A 97 18.37 1.40 -12.10
N GLU A 98 17.06 1.18 -11.93
CA GLU A 98 16.02 1.93 -12.63
C GLU A 98 16.14 3.43 -12.31
N LYS A 99 16.34 3.78 -11.03
CA LYS A 99 16.55 5.16 -10.60
C LYS A 99 17.81 5.78 -11.21
N ALA A 100 18.94 5.07 -11.19
CA ALA A 100 20.19 5.55 -11.78
C ALA A 100 20.10 5.70 -13.31
N ALA A 101 19.35 4.83 -13.99
CA ALA A 101 19.09 4.93 -15.43
C ALA A 101 18.23 6.15 -15.78
N ILE A 102 17.24 6.48 -14.95
CA ILE A 102 16.41 7.69 -15.10
C ILE A 102 17.25 8.97 -14.87
N GLU A 103 18.08 8.99 -13.83
CA GLU A 103 18.94 10.14 -13.50
C GLU A 103 20.00 10.40 -14.60
N SER A 104 20.67 9.34 -15.09
CA SER A 104 21.65 9.44 -16.19
C SER A 104 21.05 9.79 -17.55
N GLY A 105 19.81 9.38 -17.82
CA GLY A 105 19.07 9.79 -19.01
C GLY A 105 18.66 11.27 -19.01
N PHE A 106 18.52 11.88 -17.83
CA PHE A 106 18.20 13.30 -17.66
C PHE A 106 19.43 14.20 -17.84
N GLU A 107 20.63 13.72 -17.49
CA GLU A 107 21.89 14.47 -17.63
C GLU A 107 22.41 14.54 -19.09
N ALA A 108 21.96 13.65 -19.98
CA ALA A 108 22.42 13.59 -21.37
C ALA A 108 21.73 14.57 -22.34
N SER A 109 20.83 15.45 -21.86
CA SER A 109 20.05 16.39 -22.68
C SER A 109 20.21 17.87 -22.30
N HIS A 110 21.34 18.25 -21.68
CA HIS A 110 21.67 19.66 -21.41
C HIS A 110 23.00 20.10 -22.01
#